data_AF-A0A7X9C764-F1
#
_entry.id   AF-A0A7X9C764-F1
#
_cell.length_a   1.000
_cell.length_b   1.000
_cell.length_c   1.000
_cell.angle_alpha   90.00
_cell.angle_beta   90.00
_cell.angle_gamma   90.00
#
_symmetry.space_group_name_H-M   'P 1'
#
loop_
_entity.id
_entity.type
_entity.pdbx_description
1 polymer ?
#
loop_
_entity_poly.entity_id
_entity_poly.type
_entity_poly.pdbx_seq_one_letter_code
_entity_poly.pdbx_strand_id
1 'polypeptide(L)'
;MTVTRFTRPARSALALAAAAALLGLSACGSEGGGPEADSPASSTEASDGGGEQSQPTGEDSPSENDGDPASDEGGTADDRDEDDAEDPDGADGPAASGERTRIMLVTDLGLDDATGDGPLTVTAEDLAGLLTARFDAPAECADDLVLEQGGTAGCEGPAGIEQSEPAQEWTAHAVRIPHKEEPMSGSQDAVLFTTGGGLPESADDLLEEDAVLTGVGFGSAFGLEPLSAEQLASSTLDTLTSEFAYVPVQGMADWSEVTCEDGLDFARFETVDCEAATAGGERWDLSVAPGTYADNDQGLLVGIEAPHEE
;
A
#
# COMPACT_ATOMS: atom_id res chain seq x y z
N MET A 1 33.80 21.41 -19.60
CA MET A 1 32.47 22.06 -19.57
C MET A 1 31.94 22.06 -20.98
N THR A 2 31.14 21.05 -21.32
CA THR A 2 30.57 20.88 -22.66
C THR A 2 29.10 20.54 -22.42
N VAL A 3 28.24 21.53 -22.59
CA VAL A 3 26.80 21.40 -22.40
C VAL A 3 26.21 21.02 -23.75
N THR A 4 25.80 19.76 -23.88
CA THR A 4 25.12 19.24 -25.07
C THR A 4 23.62 19.28 -24.80
N ARG A 5 22.91 20.26 -25.38
CA ARG A 5 21.44 20.35 -25.32
C ARG A 5 20.87 19.58 -26.53
N PHE A 6 20.15 18.50 -26.28
CA PHE A 6 19.35 17.82 -27.31
C PHE A 6 17.95 18.43 -27.36
N THR A 7 17.66 19.13 -28.46
CA THR A 7 16.31 19.58 -28.83
C THR A 7 15.49 18.40 -29.37
N ARG A 8 14.39 18.05 -28.69
CA ARG A 8 13.36 17.09 -29.19
C ARG A 8 12.65 17.67 -30.43
N PRO A 9 12.44 16.88 -31.51
CA PRO A 9 11.60 17.30 -32.62
C PRO A 9 10.12 17.07 -32.32
N ALA A 10 9.33 18.16 -32.35
CA ALA A 10 7.88 18.11 -32.39
C ALA A 10 7.40 17.36 -33.64
N ARG A 11 6.54 16.35 -33.45
CA ARG A 11 5.80 15.73 -34.56
C ARG A 11 4.31 16.00 -34.42
N SER A 12 3.81 16.57 -35.50
CA SER A 12 2.51 17.16 -35.71
C SER A 12 1.36 16.17 -35.60
N ALA A 13 0.25 16.71 -35.09
CA ALA A 13 -1.09 16.19 -35.11
C ALA A 13 -1.56 15.74 -36.50
N LEU A 14 -2.27 14.60 -36.54
CA LEU A 14 -3.13 14.19 -37.63
C LEU A 14 -4.54 14.02 -37.07
N ALA A 15 -5.37 15.04 -37.31
CA ALA A 15 -6.81 14.97 -37.14
C ALA A 15 -7.39 14.09 -38.26
N LEU A 16 -8.23 13.11 -37.90
CA LEU A 16 -9.13 12.46 -38.86
C LEU A 16 -10.57 12.54 -38.37
N ALA A 17 -11.42 12.91 -39.32
CA ALA A 17 -12.77 13.38 -39.12
C ALA A 17 -13.82 12.26 -38.97
N ALA A 18 -14.91 12.67 -38.34
CA ALA A 18 -16.15 11.95 -38.07
C ALA A 18 -16.77 11.16 -39.23
N ALA A 19 -17.42 10.05 -38.88
CA ALA A 19 -18.54 9.51 -39.64
C ALA A 19 -19.67 9.15 -38.67
N ALA A 20 -20.70 9.98 -38.67
CA ALA A 20 -22.00 9.68 -38.07
C ALA A 20 -22.72 8.63 -38.92
N ALA A 21 -23.25 7.58 -38.27
CA ALA A 21 -24.32 6.76 -38.83
C ALA A 21 -25.40 6.56 -37.76
N LEU A 22 -26.60 6.98 -38.14
CA LEU A 22 -27.82 7.05 -37.36
C LEU A 22 -28.68 5.78 -37.58
N LEU A 23 -29.46 5.44 -36.55
CA LEU A 23 -30.78 4.77 -36.53
C LEU A 23 -30.87 3.24 -36.44
N GLY A 24 -31.60 2.81 -35.40
CA GLY A 24 -32.26 1.50 -35.29
C GLY A 24 -33.06 1.30 -33.99
N LEU A 25 -34.19 1.99 -33.84
CA LEU A 25 -35.20 1.74 -32.79
C LEU A 25 -36.06 0.49 -33.09
N SER A 26 -36.28 -0.38 -32.10
CA SER A 26 -37.52 -1.17 -31.91
C SER A 26 -37.54 -1.79 -30.50
N ALA A 27 -38.39 -1.30 -29.60
CA ALA A 27 -39.67 -1.92 -29.14
C ALA A 27 -39.48 -2.94 -27.98
N CYS A 28 -39.91 -2.65 -26.75
CA CYS A 28 -41.28 -2.67 -26.17
C CYS A 28 -41.73 -4.08 -25.71
N GLY A 29 -42.12 -4.21 -24.43
CA GLY A 29 -42.87 -5.36 -23.86
C GLY A 29 -42.44 -5.72 -22.43
N SER A 30 -42.92 -5.05 -21.38
CA SER A 30 -44.11 -5.36 -20.56
C SER A 30 -44.08 -6.68 -19.76
N GLU A 31 -44.06 -6.50 -18.43
CA GLU A 31 -45.04 -7.03 -17.47
C GLU A 31 -44.96 -8.50 -17.02
N GLY A 32 -44.80 -8.71 -15.71
CA GLY A 32 -45.00 -9.99 -15.05
C GLY A 32 -44.61 -9.96 -13.57
N GLY A 33 -45.50 -9.44 -12.72
CA GLY A 33 -45.32 -9.44 -11.27
C GLY A 33 -45.62 -10.79 -10.62
N GLY A 34 -45.19 -10.92 -9.36
CA GLY A 34 -45.72 -11.91 -8.41
C GLY A 34 -44.65 -12.57 -7.55
N PRO A 35 -44.97 -12.99 -6.31
CA PRO A 35 -44.17 -12.64 -5.15
C PRO A 35 -43.65 -13.85 -4.33
N GLU A 36 -42.96 -13.51 -3.25
CA GLU A 36 -42.85 -14.24 -1.97
C GLU A 36 -41.84 -15.40 -1.81
N ALA A 37 -41.28 -15.39 -0.60
CA ALA A 37 -40.22 -16.19 -0.03
C ALA A 37 -40.53 -17.68 0.06
N ASP A 38 -39.48 -18.50 0.04
CA ASP A 38 -39.38 -19.65 0.93
C ASP A 38 -37.91 -20.09 1.09
N SER A 39 -37.40 -19.99 2.31
CA SER A 39 -36.15 -20.62 2.74
C SER A 39 -36.45 -22.06 3.14
N PRO A 40 -35.60 -23.05 2.81
CA PRO A 40 -35.56 -24.28 3.58
C PRO A 40 -34.35 -24.32 4.51
N ALA A 41 -34.72 -24.46 5.78
CA ALA A 41 -34.05 -25.02 6.94
C ALA A 41 -32.75 -25.82 6.76
N SER A 42 -31.88 -25.58 7.75
CA SER A 42 -30.82 -26.45 8.24
C SER A 42 -31.19 -27.93 8.32
N SER A 43 -30.25 -28.77 7.90
CA SER A 43 -30.20 -30.19 8.25
C SER A 43 -29.05 -30.40 9.24
N THR A 44 -29.42 -30.88 10.42
CA THR A 44 -28.54 -31.38 11.49
C THR A 44 -28.07 -32.80 11.17
N GLU A 45 -27.01 -33.24 11.88
CA GLU A 45 -26.44 -34.58 12.10
C GLU A 45 -25.01 -34.73 11.54
N ALA A 46 -24.00 -35.27 12.23
CA ALA A 46 -23.78 -35.65 13.63
C ALA A 46 -22.28 -36.01 13.77
N SER A 47 -21.85 -36.21 15.02
CA SER A 47 -20.82 -37.17 15.46
C SER A 47 -19.36 -36.70 15.65
N ASP A 48 -19.06 -36.49 16.93
CA ASP A 48 -18.15 -37.30 17.77
C ASP A 48 -16.63 -37.24 17.51
N GLY A 49 -15.89 -36.95 18.58
CA GLY A 49 -14.43 -36.94 18.58
C GLY A 49 -13.80 -36.15 19.74
N GLY A 50 -14.21 -36.43 20.98
CA GLY A 50 -13.51 -35.94 22.18
C GLY A 50 -12.14 -36.61 22.33
N GLY A 51 -11.09 -35.80 22.42
CA GLY A 51 -9.72 -36.23 22.69
C GLY A 51 -8.99 -35.20 23.51
N GLU A 52 -8.97 -35.43 24.83
CA GLU A 52 -8.21 -34.69 25.84
C GLU A 52 -6.69 -34.81 25.58
N GLN A 53 -5.95 -33.69 25.65
CA GLN A 53 -4.49 -33.74 25.81
C GLN A 53 -4.08 -32.99 27.06
N SER A 54 -3.56 -33.78 28.00
CA SER A 54 -3.04 -33.39 29.30
C SER A 54 -1.70 -32.67 29.18
N GLN A 55 -1.55 -31.55 29.87
CA GLN A 55 -0.25 -30.99 30.24
C GLN A 55 0.35 -31.81 31.39
N PRO A 56 1.67 -32.06 31.42
CA PRO A 56 2.34 -32.49 32.63
C PRO A 56 2.87 -31.27 33.40
N THR A 57 2.26 -31.03 34.55
CA THR A 57 2.84 -30.29 35.69
C THR A 57 3.90 -31.17 36.37
N GLY A 58 5.06 -30.59 36.66
CA GLY A 58 6.07 -31.17 37.56
C GLY A 58 6.78 -30.04 38.31
N GLU A 59 6.37 -29.84 39.56
CA GLU A 59 7.00 -28.97 40.56
C GLU A 59 8.00 -29.75 41.44
N ASP A 60 8.80 -28.96 42.17
CA ASP A 60 9.64 -29.23 43.35
C ASP A 60 11.09 -29.71 43.13
N SER A 61 12.16 -29.17 43.75
CA SER A 61 12.53 -28.01 44.61
C SER A 61 14.02 -28.30 45.01
N PRO A 62 14.70 -27.63 45.97
CA PRO A 62 15.22 -26.26 46.07
C PRO A 62 16.77 -26.20 46.31
N SER A 63 17.38 -25.00 46.43
CA SER A 63 18.31 -24.57 47.52
C SER A 63 19.23 -23.39 47.13
N GLU A 64 19.02 -22.27 47.81
CA GLU A 64 19.96 -21.39 48.54
C GLU A 64 21.44 -21.30 48.10
N ASN A 65 21.92 -20.07 47.86
CA ASN A 65 23.14 -19.58 48.51
C ASN A 65 23.27 -18.04 48.51
N ASP A 66 23.47 -17.51 49.71
CA ASP A 66 23.79 -16.15 50.14
C ASP A 66 24.95 -15.44 49.41
N GLY A 67 24.88 -14.11 49.39
CA GLY A 67 26.07 -13.27 49.16
C GLY A 67 25.83 -11.77 48.94
N ASP A 68 25.34 -11.06 49.96
CA ASP A 68 25.64 -9.61 50.16
C ASP A 68 26.84 -9.53 51.14
N PRO A 69 27.77 -8.56 51.02
CA PRO A 69 27.49 -7.25 51.61
C PRO A 69 28.10 -6.02 50.86
N ALA A 70 27.29 -4.96 50.80
CA ALA A 70 27.55 -3.56 51.16
C ALA A 70 28.96 -2.93 51.02
N SER A 71 29.01 -1.75 50.39
CA SER A 71 29.80 -0.59 50.88
C SER A 71 29.20 0.73 50.37
N ASP A 72 29.32 1.73 51.24
CA ASP A 72 28.52 2.92 51.44
C ASP A 72 29.30 4.21 51.09
N GLU A 73 28.60 5.35 51.11
CA GLU A 73 29.09 6.74 51.18
C GLU A 73 29.74 7.32 49.90
N GLY A 74 29.45 8.54 49.42
CA GLY A 74 28.86 9.73 50.01
C GLY A 74 29.56 10.94 49.39
N GLY A 75 28.82 11.94 48.90
CA GLY A 75 29.43 13.14 48.32
C GLY A 75 28.43 14.16 47.80
N THR A 76 27.87 14.97 48.71
CA THR A 76 27.22 16.25 48.40
C THR A 76 28.23 17.39 48.45
N ALA A 77 28.16 18.32 47.49
CA ALA A 77 28.57 19.71 47.67
C ALA A 77 27.86 20.61 46.63
N ASP A 78 27.07 21.54 47.16
CA ASP A 78 26.42 22.71 46.55
C ASP A 78 27.42 23.67 45.86
N ASP A 79 26.97 24.36 44.80
CA ASP A 79 26.59 25.80 44.78
C ASP A 79 26.64 26.41 43.34
N ARG A 80 25.46 26.86 42.89
CA ARG A 80 25.10 28.09 42.14
C ARG A 80 25.94 28.61 40.96
N ASP A 81 25.27 28.87 39.83
CA ASP A 81 25.01 30.24 39.37
C ASP A 81 23.77 30.28 38.44
N GLU A 82 22.91 31.27 38.70
CA GLU A 82 21.71 31.65 37.96
C GLU A 82 22.08 32.60 36.80
N ASP A 83 21.11 32.84 35.89
CA ASP A 83 21.14 33.70 34.68
C ASP A 83 21.70 32.98 33.42
N ASP A 84 20.99 32.83 32.29
CA ASP A 84 20.03 33.71 31.64
C ASP A 84 19.11 32.85 30.75
N ALA A 85 17.80 32.96 30.93
CA ALA A 85 16.80 32.33 30.08
C ALA A 85 16.43 33.30 28.95
N GLU A 86 17.10 33.16 27.81
CA GLU A 86 16.58 33.70 26.55
C GLU A 86 15.76 32.61 25.86
N ASP A 87 14.45 32.85 25.90
CA ASP A 87 13.38 32.11 25.25
C ASP A 87 13.24 32.56 23.79
N PRO A 88 13.58 31.72 22.80
CA PRO A 88 12.99 31.82 21.49
C PRO A 88 11.76 30.89 21.43
N ASP A 89 10.62 31.41 21.89
CA ASP A 89 9.29 30.99 21.49
C ASP A 89 9.18 31.13 19.96
N GLY A 90 9.60 30.07 19.26
CA GLY A 90 9.34 29.79 17.87
C GLY A 90 8.85 28.36 17.82
N ALA A 91 7.54 28.20 17.68
CA ALA A 91 6.82 26.94 17.75
C ALA A 91 7.33 25.90 16.76
N ASP A 92 8.26 25.07 17.19
CA ASP A 92 8.39 23.70 16.72
C ASP A 92 7.70 22.83 17.77
N GLY A 93 6.48 22.39 17.45
CA GLY A 93 5.84 21.29 18.18
C GLY A 93 6.80 20.09 18.25
N PRO A 94 6.54 19.12 19.14
CA PRO A 94 7.39 17.94 19.22
C PRO A 94 7.52 17.37 17.80
N ALA A 95 8.73 17.39 17.24
CA ALA A 95 8.99 16.67 16.00
C ALA A 95 8.50 15.25 16.25
N ALA A 96 7.41 14.87 15.58
CA ALA A 96 6.85 13.54 15.68
C ALA A 96 8.00 12.57 15.51
N SER A 97 8.21 11.67 16.47
CA SER A 97 9.00 10.47 16.23
C SER A 97 8.44 9.86 14.94
N GLY A 98 9.21 9.95 13.85
CA GLY A 98 8.70 9.86 12.47
C GLY A 98 7.69 8.75 12.29
N GLU A 99 6.42 9.11 12.16
CA GLU A 99 5.36 8.16 11.88
C GLU A 99 5.65 7.59 10.49
N ARG A 100 5.87 6.28 10.43
CA ARG A 100 6.17 5.59 9.16
C ARG A 100 5.00 5.79 8.21
N THR A 101 5.29 6.10 6.95
CA THR A 101 4.25 6.22 5.92
C THR A 101 3.47 4.90 5.83
N ARG A 102 2.17 4.95 6.13
CA ARG A 102 1.26 3.81 5.93
C ARG A 102 0.63 3.93 4.55
N ILE A 103 0.30 2.77 3.97
CA ILE A 103 -0.31 2.68 2.66
C ILE A 103 -1.59 1.85 2.67
N MET A 104 -2.50 2.17 1.76
CA MET A 104 -3.68 1.36 1.48
C MET A 104 -3.96 1.41 -0.03
N LEU A 105 -3.80 0.28 -0.70
CA LEU A 105 -4.16 0.13 -2.11
C LEU A 105 -5.62 -0.33 -2.22
N VAL A 106 -6.45 0.46 -2.90
CA VAL A 106 -7.86 0.17 -3.15
C VAL A 106 -8.07 -0.08 -4.64
N THR A 107 -8.51 -1.29 -4.95
CA THR A 107 -8.64 -1.80 -6.32
C THR A 107 -10.08 -1.82 -6.82
N ASP A 108 -11.04 -2.02 -5.92
CA ASP A 108 -12.47 -1.91 -6.20
C ASP A 108 -12.95 -0.52 -5.76
N LEU A 109 -13.14 0.36 -6.75
CA LEU A 109 -13.59 1.73 -6.52
C LEU A 109 -15.12 1.84 -6.45
N GLY A 110 -15.87 0.76 -6.71
CA GLY A 110 -17.33 0.78 -6.74
C GLY A 110 -17.92 1.74 -7.79
N LEU A 111 -17.11 2.21 -8.74
CA LEU A 111 -17.54 3.09 -9.82
C LEU A 111 -18.21 2.26 -10.91
N ASP A 112 -19.43 2.63 -11.30
CA ASP A 112 -20.02 2.14 -12.54
C ASP A 112 -19.17 2.67 -13.71
N ASP A 113 -18.79 1.81 -14.67
CA ASP A 113 -18.05 2.18 -15.89
C ASP A 113 -18.66 3.43 -16.52
N ALA A 114 -18.11 4.61 -16.21
CA ALA A 114 -18.73 5.86 -16.61
C ALA A 114 -18.57 5.97 -18.12
N THR A 115 -19.68 5.87 -18.83
CA THR A 115 -19.77 5.94 -20.31
C THR A 115 -19.58 7.37 -20.84
N GLY A 116 -18.93 8.23 -20.06
CA GLY A 116 -18.66 9.63 -20.38
C GLY A 116 -17.38 9.80 -21.20
N ASP A 117 -17.37 10.82 -22.06
CA ASP A 117 -16.15 11.30 -22.71
C ASP A 117 -15.34 12.11 -21.68
N GLY A 118 -14.41 11.47 -20.98
CA GLY A 118 -13.53 12.10 -20.00
C GLY A 118 -12.85 11.10 -19.08
N PRO A 119 -11.78 11.52 -18.37
CA PRO A 119 -11.14 10.67 -17.37
C PRO A 119 -12.11 10.33 -16.25
N LEU A 120 -12.00 9.12 -15.72
CA LEU A 120 -12.76 8.68 -14.56
C LEU A 120 -12.41 9.56 -13.36
N THR A 121 -13.40 9.89 -12.55
CA THR A 121 -13.22 10.73 -11.36
C THR A 121 -13.91 10.06 -10.18
N VAL A 122 -13.19 9.91 -9.08
CA VAL A 122 -13.73 9.49 -7.78
C VAL A 122 -14.11 10.76 -7.01
N THR A 123 -15.34 10.86 -6.54
CA THR A 123 -15.76 12.05 -5.80
C THR A 123 -15.12 12.09 -4.41
N ALA A 124 -15.00 13.27 -3.81
CA ALA A 124 -14.51 13.44 -2.44
C ALA A 124 -15.31 12.60 -1.42
N GLU A 125 -16.62 12.48 -1.63
CA GLU A 125 -17.51 11.64 -0.79
C GLU A 125 -17.18 10.16 -0.95
N ASP A 126 -16.97 9.69 -2.18
CA ASP A 126 -16.62 8.29 -2.44
C ASP A 126 -15.22 7.96 -1.90
N LEU A 127 -14.23 8.83 -2.07
CA LEU A 127 -12.88 8.68 -1.50
C LEU A 127 -12.92 8.57 0.03
N ALA A 128 -13.67 9.46 0.68
CA ALA A 128 -13.90 9.41 2.13
C ALA A 128 -14.61 8.11 2.53
N GLY A 129 -15.54 7.64 1.70
CA GLY A 129 -16.21 6.35 1.83
C GLY A 129 -15.23 5.16 1.81
N LEU A 130 -14.21 5.17 0.93
CA LEU A 130 -13.19 4.12 0.85
C LEU A 130 -12.37 4.02 2.16
N LEU A 131 -11.90 5.15 2.69
CA LEU A 131 -11.21 5.20 3.99
C LEU A 131 -12.13 4.76 5.13
N THR A 132 -13.37 5.27 5.15
CA THR A 132 -14.35 4.94 6.19
C THR A 132 -14.67 3.45 6.21
N ALA A 133 -14.85 2.84 5.04
CA ALA A 133 -15.13 1.42 4.91
C ALA A 133 -13.98 0.55 5.43
N ARG A 134 -12.73 0.99 5.25
CA ARG A 134 -11.56 0.23 5.71
C ARG A 134 -11.40 0.25 7.23
N PHE A 135 -11.62 1.40 7.85
CA PHE A 135 -11.29 1.65 9.25
C PHE A 135 -12.50 1.63 10.19
N ASP A 136 -13.72 1.52 9.66
CA ASP A 136 -14.97 1.61 10.43
C ASP A 136 -15.05 2.90 11.27
N ALA A 137 -14.52 4.00 10.71
CA ALA A 137 -14.51 5.31 11.36
C ALA A 137 -14.56 6.44 10.30
N PRO A 138 -15.17 7.60 10.62
CA PRO A 138 -15.38 8.66 9.63
C PRO A 138 -14.08 9.20 9.03
N ALA A 139 -14.12 9.47 7.73
CA ALA A 139 -13.11 10.22 7.00
C ALA A 139 -13.76 11.31 6.15
N GLU A 140 -12.99 12.31 5.75
CA GLU A 140 -13.41 13.41 4.89
C GLU A 140 -12.31 13.69 3.86
N CYS A 141 -12.68 13.95 2.60
CA CYS A 141 -11.74 14.37 1.56
C CYS A 141 -12.09 15.78 1.07
N ALA A 142 -11.07 16.57 0.77
CA ALA A 142 -11.23 17.97 0.40
C ALA A 142 -11.65 18.14 -1.07
N ASP A 143 -11.14 17.28 -1.94
CA ASP A 143 -11.25 17.39 -3.39
C ASP A 143 -11.57 16.03 -4.03
N ASP A 144 -12.14 16.07 -5.24
CA ASP A 144 -12.33 14.90 -6.08
C ASP A 144 -10.98 14.43 -6.66
N LEU A 145 -10.82 13.13 -6.87
CA LEU A 145 -9.64 12.54 -7.50
C LEU A 145 -9.93 12.21 -8.96
N VAL A 146 -9.22 12.86 -9.88
CA VAL A 146 -9.19 12.46 -11.29
C VAL A 146 -8.22 11.28 -11.44
N LEU A 147 -8.69 10.16 -12.00
CA LEU A 147 -7.90 8.95 -12.24
C LEU A 147 -7.05 9.09 -13.51
N GLU A 148 -6.12 10.04 -13.46
CA GLU A 148 -5.07 10.25 -14.46
C GLU A 148 -3.71 10.35 -13.75
N GLN A 149 -2.62 10.23 -14.50
CA GLN A 149 -1.27 10.34 -13.97
C GLN A 149 -1.09 11.61 -13.13
N GLY A 150 -0.53 11.45 -11.93
CA GLY A 150 -0.27 12.56 -11.01
C GLY A 150 -1.52 13.15 -10.37
N GLY A 151 -2.70 12.53 -10.56
CA GLY A 151 -3.92 12.88 -9.84
C GLY A 151 -3.75 12.61 -8.35
N THR A 152 -4.02 13.62 -7.53
CA THR A 152 -3.97 13.52 -6.06
C THR A 152 -5.14 14.22 -5.40
N ALA A 153 -5.63 13.69 -4.28
CA ALA A 153 -6.62 14.34 -3.43
C ALA A 153 -6.24 14.21 -1.94
N GLY A 154 -6.40 15.31 -1.20
CA GLY A 154 -6.15 15.33 0.24
C GLY A 154 -7.37 14.87 1.04
N CYS A 155 -7.12 14.06 2.07
CA CYS A 155 -8.13 13.51 2.96
C CYS A 155 -7.67 13.60 4.43
N GLU A 156 -8.64 13.57 5.33
CA GLU A 156 -8.45 13.41 6.76
C GLU A 156 -9.23 12.16 7.20
N GLY A 157 -8.58 11.24 7.91
CA GLY A 157 -9.19 9.97 8.28
C GLY A 157 -8.42 9.25 9.38
N PRO A 158 -8.91 8.09 9.84
CA PRO A 158 -8.32 7.36 10.97
C PRO A 158 -6.85 6.99 10.72
N ALA A 159 -6.02 6.98 11.77
CA ALA A 159 -4.61 6.62 11.65
C ALA A 159 -4.37 5.10 11.46
N GLY A 160 -5.35 4.29 11.83
CA GLY A 160 -5.31 2.84 11.74
C GLY A 160 -6.67 2.22 12.07
N ILE A 161 -6.69 0.88 12.20
CA ILE A 161 -7.90 0.10 12.45
C ILE A 161 -8.46 0.26 13.87
N GLU A 162 -7.69 0.88 14.78
CA GLU A 162 -8.14 1.10 16.15
C GLU A 162 -8.96 2.39 16.20
N GLN A 163 -10.27 2.28 16.46
CA GLN A 163 -11.22 3.42 16.47
C GLN A 163 -10.87 4.54 17.47
N SER A 164 -9.94 4.29 18.41
CA SER A 164 -9.45 5.29 19.36
C SER A 164 -8.29 6.14 18.85
N GLU A 165 -7.71 5.79 17.70
CA GLU A 165 -6.63 6.58 17.11
C GLU A 165 -7.17 7.92 16.59
N PRO A 166 -6.39 9.01 16.72
CA PRO A 166 -6.79 10.30 16.17
C PRO A 166 -6.87 10.23 14.64
N ALA A 167 -7.65 11.14 14.06
CA ALA A 167 -7.59 11.38 12.64
C ALA A 167 -6.21 11.97 12.26
N GLN A 168 -5.75 11.61 11.07
CA GLN A 168 -4.51 12.08 10.48
C GLN A 168 -4.73 12.41 9.01
N GLU A 169 -3.76 13.11 8.43
CA GLU A 169 -3.76 13.43 7.02
C GLU A 169 -3.48 12.17 6.17
N TRP A 170 -4.21 12.06 5.07
CA TRP A 170 -4.04 11.06 4.03
C TRP A 170 -4.00 11.76 2.67
N THR A 171 -3.22 11.21 1.76
CA THR A 171 -3.19 11.63 0.35
C THR A 171 -3.56 10.42 -0.50
N ALA A 172 -4.62 10.57 -1.30
CA ALA A 172 -5.04 9.62 -2.31
C ALA A 172 -4.31 9.92 -3.62
N HIS A 173 -3.71 8.89 -4.22
CA HIS A 173 -3.02 8.95 -5.51
C HIS A 173 -3.75 8.09 -6.53
N ALA A 174 -3.95 8.61 -7.73
CA ALA A 174 -4.39 7.82 -8.87
C ALA A 174 -3.24 6.91 -9.33
N VAL A 175 -3.46 5.60 -9.32
CA VAL A 175 -2.46 4.59 -9.69
C VAL A 175 -3.07 3.55 -10.62
N ARG A 176 -2.22 2.71 -11.20
CA ARG A 176 -2.64 1.62 -12.09
C ARG A 176 -2.31 0.27 -11.47
N ILE A 177 -3.18 -0.71 -11.71
CA ILE A 177 -2.96 -2.11 -11.30
C ILE A 177 -3.13 -3.05 -12.49
N PRO A 178 -2.52 -4.24 -12.47
CA PRO A 178 -2.76 -5.27 -13.47
C PRO A 178 -4.23 -5.75 -13.51
N HIS A 179 -4.80 -5.92 -14.72
CA HIS A 179 -6.19 -6.38 -14.92
C HIS A 179 -6.35 -7.50 -15.96
N LYS A 180 -5.30 -7.87 -16.70
CA LYS A 180 -5.34 -8.92 -17.74
C LYS A 180 -4.27 -10.00 -17.54
N GLU A 181 -4.18 -10.90 -18.51
CA GLU A 181 -3.26 -12.05 -18.53
C GLU A 181 -1.77 -11.68 -18.49
N GLU A 182 -1.40 -10.41 -18.72
CA GLU A 182 -0.03 -9.91 -18.57
C GLU A 182 -0.07 -8.60 -17.77
N PRO A 183 0.96 -8.26 -16.97
CA PRO A 183 0.92 -7.10 -16.09
C PRO A 183 0.58 -5.78 -16.80
N MET A 184 1.11 -5.60 -18.01
CA MET A 184 0.99 -4.35 -18.80
C MET A 184 -0.03 -4.38 -19.94
N SER A 185 -0.55 -5.56 -20.32
CA SER A 185 -1.46 -5.70 -21.47
C SER A 185 -2.92 -5.31 -21.18
N GLY A 186 -3.19 -4.93 -19.94
CA GLY A 186 -4.38 -4.20 -19.54
C GLY A 186 -4.25 -3.78 -18.09
N SER A 187 -4.17 -2.47 -17.87
CA SER A 187 -4.22 -1.89 -16.53
C SER A 187 -5.65 -1.49 -16.19
N GLN A 188 -5.98 -1.52 -14.90
CA GLN A 188 -7.18 -0.92 -14.31
C GLN A 188 -6.76 0.25 -13.41
N ASP A 189 -7.59 1.28 -13.35
CA ASP A 189 -7.39 2.41 -12.45
C ASP A 189 -7.70 2.00 -11.01
N ALA A 190 -6.86 2.44 -10.08
CA ALA A 190 -6.96 2.17 -8.66
C ALA A 190 -6.54 3.41 -7.86
N VAL A 191 -6.71 3.36 -6.54
CA VAL A 191 -6.31 4.44 -5.64
C VAL A 191 -5.34 3.92 -4.60
N LEU A 192 -4.17 4.56 -4.49
CA LEU A 192 -3.22 4.35 -3.42
C LEU A 192 -3.36 5.48 -2.40
N PHE A 193 -3.80 5.16 -1.19
CA PHE A 193 -3.77 6.10 -0.08
C PHE A 193 -2.43 5.99 0.65
N THR A 194 -1.87 7.14 1.00
CA THR A 194 -0.62 7.28 1.77
C THR A 194 -0.85 8.25 2.90
N THR A 195 -0.23 8.02 4.06
CA THR A 195 -0.37 8.93 5.21
C THR A 195 0.51 10.17 5.06
N GLY A 196 0.02 11.32 5.48
CA GLY A 196 0.69 12.61 5.34
C GLY A 196 0.47 13.26 3.96
N GLY A 197 1.34 14.20 3.61
CA GLY A 197 1.20 15.06 2.42
C GLY A 197 1.49 14.42 1.07
N GLY A 198 1.59 13.09 1.00
CA GLY A 198 1.85 12.34 -0.23
C GLY A 198 3.06 11.41 -0.16
N LEU A 199 3.39 10.81 -1.29
CA LEU A 199 4.64 10.07 -1.43
C LEU A 199 5.83 11.04 -1.49
N PRO A 200 6.97 10.70 -0.87
CA PRO A 200 8.19 11.46 -1.04
C PRO A 200 8.72 11.30 -2.48
N GLU A 201 9.49 12.29 -2.97
CA GLU A 201 10.09 12.26 -4.31
C GLU A 201 10.93 11.01 -4.58
N SER A 202 11.48 10.40 -3.52
CA SER A 202 12.23 9.14 -3.55
C SER A 202 11.36 7.89 -3.75
N ALA A 203 10.07 8.06 -3.99
CA ALA A 203 9.14 6.97 -4.30
C ALA A 203 8.19 7.36 -5.45
N ASP A 204 8.53 8.40 -6.22
CA ASP A 204 7.75 8.86 -7.37
C ASP A 204 7.68 7.81 -8.48
N ASP A 205 8.65 6.88 -8.54
CA ASP A 205 8.68 5.77 -9.52
C ASP A 205 7.39 4.93 -9.46
N LEU A 206 6.78 4.81 -8.28
CA LEU A 206 5.51 4.09 -8.09
C LEU A 206 4.30 4.78 -8.73
N LEU A 207 4.42 6.07 -9.03
CA LEU A 207 3.36 6.91 -9.63
C LEU A 207 3.62 7.18 -11.12
N GLU A 208 4.69 6.62 -11.68
CA GLU A 208 4.99 6.77 -13.10
C GLU A 208 3.90 6.14 -13.96
N GLU A 209 3.80 6.64 -15.19
CA GLU A 209 2.75 6.19 -16.09
C GLU A 209 2.89 4.68 -16.30
N ASP A 210 4.06 4.20 -16.68
CA ASP A 210 4.35 2.82 -17.01
C ASP A 210 4.52 1.87 -15.81
N ALA A 211 4.28 2.33 -14.58
CA ALA A 211 4.22 1.46 -13.42
C ALA A 211 2.80 0.90 -13.19
N VAL A 212 2.71 -0.40 -12.93
CA VAL A 212 1.51 -1.03 -12.36
C VAL A 212 1.83 -1.64 -11.00
N LEU A 213 0.94 -1.41 -10.03
CA LEU A 213 1.21 -1.75 -8.63
C LEU A 213 0.68 -3.13 -8.25
N THR A 214 1.50 -3.85 -7.51
CA THR A 214 1.11 -5.00 -6.69
C THR A 214 1.77 -4.90 -5.33
N GLY A 215 1.44 -5.79 -4.41
CA GLY A 215 2.11 -5.84 -3.13
C GLY A 215 1.54 -6.92 -2.22
N VAL A 216 2.22 -7.17 -1.11
CA VAL A 216 1.82 -8.18 -0.13
C VAL A 216 2.25 -7.75 1.27
N GLY A 217 1.40 -8.04 2.26
CA GLY A 217 1.77 -7.98 3.67
C GLY A 217 2.46 -9.28 4.11
N PHE A 218 3.62 -9.17 4.75
CA PHE A 218 4.38 -10.29 5.31
C PHE A 218 4.17 -10.45 6.82
N GLY A 219 3.61 -9.43 7.49
CA GLY A 219 3.27 -9.43 8.91
C GLY A 219 4.05 -8.40 9.70
N SER A 220 3.56 -8.08 10.90
CA SER A 220 4.07 -6.96 11.73
C SER A 220 5.56 -6.98 12.11
N ALA A 221 6.22 -8.13 12.08
CA ALA A 221 7.65 -8.26 12.38
C ALA A 221 8.56 -8.04 11.16
N PHE A 222 8.00 -8.03 9.95
CA PHE A 222 8.75 -7.79 8.73
C PHE A 222 9.22 -6.33 8.67
N GLY A 223 10.46 -6.08 8.24
CA GLY A 223 11.01 -4.72 8.18
C GLY A 223 11.29 -4.07 9.55
N LEU A 224 11.32 -4.83 10.65
CA LEU A 224 11.83 -4.33 11.94
C LEU A 224 13.32 -3.99 11.87
N GLU A 225 14.06 -4.76 11.08
CA GLU A 225 15.44 -4.49 10.69
C GLU A 225 15.48 -4.26 9.17
N PRO A 226 16.40 -3.42 8.66
CA PRO A 226 16.59 -3.24 7.22
C PRO A 226 16.88 -4.58 6.54
N LEU A 227 16.33 -4.77 5.35
CA LEU A 227 16.59 -5.95 4.53
C LEU A 227 17.87 -5.75 3.72
N SER A 228 18.69 -6.79 3.61
CA SER A 228 19.75 -6.82 2.60
C SER A 228 19.16 -6.93 1.19
N ALA A 229 19.96 -6.61 0.17
CA ALA A 229 19.56 -6.76 -1.24
C ALA A 229 19.09 -8.18 -1.58
N GLU A 230 19.76 -9.21 -1.04
CA GLU A 230 19.41 -10.62 -1.25
C GLU A 230 18.07 -10.98 -0.59
N GLN A 231 17.82 -10.45 0.62
CA GLN A 231 16.55 -10.66 1.31
C GLN A 231 15.42 -9.93 0.61
N LEU A 232 15.65 -8.68 0.19
CA LEU A 232 14.68 -7.88 -0.58
C LEU A 232 14.32 -8.58 -1.89
N ALA A 233 15.30 -9.07 -2.63
CA ALA A 233 15.09 -9.84 -3.85
C ALA A 233 14.22 -11.08 -3.61
N SER A 234 14.54 -11.88 -2.58
CA SER A 234 13.73 -13.06 -2.23
C SER A 234 12.30 -12.69 -1.87
N SER A 235 12.09 -11.66 -1.03
CA SER A 235 10.75 -11.22 -0.63
C SER A 235 9.97 -10.57 -1.77
N THR A 236 10.65 -9.91 -2.71
CA THR A 236 10.03 -9.36 -3.92
C THR A 236 9.56 -10.50 -4.83
N LEU A 237 10.37 -11.55 -5.01
CA LEU A 237 9.95 -12.73 -5.76
C LEU A 237 8.75 -13.43 -5.07
N ASP A 238 8.78 -13.55 -3.75
CA ASP A 238 7.63 -14.08 -2.99
C ASP A 238 6.38 -13.21 -3.20
N THR A 239 6.52 -11.89 -3.31
CA THR A 239 5.43 -10.96 -3.62
C THR A 239 4.85 -11.21 -5.02
N LEU A 240 5.70 -11.31 -6.03
CA LEU A 240 5.30 -11.55 -7.43
C LEU A 240 4.66 -12.94 -7.63
N THR A 241 5.02 -13.91 -6.79
CA THR A 241 4.54 -15.29 -6.87
C THR A 241 3.48 -15.64 -5.82
N SER A 242 2.98 -14.65 -5.08
CA SER A 242 1.98 -14.84 -4.03
C SER A 242 0.55 -14.79 -4.56
N GLU A 243 -0.28 -15.75 -4.15
CA GLU A 243 -1.73 -15.74 -4.35
C GLU A 243 -2.45 -14.76 -3.40
N PHE A 244 -1.75 -14.33 -2.34
CA PHE A 244 -2.25 -13.42 -1.31
C PHE A 244 -1.85 -11.96 -1.55
N ALA A 245 -1.21 -11.65 -2.68
CA ALA A 245 -0.93 -10.28 -3.05
C ALA A 245 -2.24 -9.49 -3.21
N TYR A 246 -2.20 -8.19 -2.91
CA TYR A 246 -3.33 -7.26 -3.10
C TYR A 246 -3.84 -7.29 -4.54
N VAL A 247 -2.92 -7.44 -5.50
CA VAL A 247 -3.21 -7.71 -6.91
C VAL A 247 -2.35 -8.89 -7.37
N PRO A 248 -2.89 -10.13 -7.40
CA PRO A 248 -2.08 -11.30 -7.75
C PRO A 248 -1.54 -11.25 -9.18
N VAL A 249 -0.21 -11.32 -9.34
CA VAL A 249 0.48 -11.32 -10.65
C VAL A 249 1.20 -12.63 -10.98
N GLN A 250 1.15 -13.62 -10.08
CA GLN A 250 1.86 -14.90 -10.20
C GLN A 250 1.55 -15.70 -11.48
N GLY A 251 0.35 -15.50 -12.04
CA GLY A 251 -0.11 -16.19 -13.25
C GLY A 251 0.03 -15.37 -14.53
N MET A 252 0.50 -14.12 -14.40
CA MET A 252 0.61 -13.18 -15.52
C MET A 252 1.97 -13.24 -16.20
N ALA A 253 3.00 -13.72 -15.49
CA ALA A 253 4.30 -14.07 -16.03
C ALA A 253 4.91 -15.21 -15.22
N ASP A 254 5.85 -15.95 -15.82
CA ASP A 254 6.52 -17.08 -15.16
C ASP A 254 7.73 -16.59 -14.35
N TRP A 255 7.46 -15.78 -13.31
CA TRP A 255 8.48 -15.15 -12.45
C TRP A 255 9.40 -16.21 -11.85
N SER A 256 10.71 -16.04 -12.01
CA SER A 256 11.69 -17.07 -11.66
C SER A 256 12.82 -16.59 -10.76
N GLU A 257 13.22 -15.33 -10.92
CA GLU A 257 14.32 -14.72 -10.16
C GLU A 257 14.05 -13.22 -10.01
N VAL A 258 14.50 -12.66 -8.91
CA VAL A 258 14.61 -11.20 -8.72
C VAL A 258 16.03 -10.91 -8.27
N THR A 259 16.57 -9.78 -8.71
CA THR A 259 17.84 -9.23 -8.22
C THR A 259 17.62 -7.77 -7.85
N CYS A 260 18.19 -7.34 -6.73
CA CYS A 260 18.16 -5.95 -6.30
C CYS A 260 19.60 -5.49 -6.08
N GLU A 261 19.92 -4.24 -6.43
CA GLU A 261 21.27 -3.71 -6.21
C GLU A 261 21.51 -3.35 -4.75
N ASP A 262 20.48 -2.78 -4.10
CA ASP A 262 20.53 -2.27 -2.74
C ASP A 262 19.53 -2.99 -1.82
N GLY A 263 19.73 -2.80 -0.50
CA GLY A 263 18.79 -3.23 0.52
C GLY A 263 17.71 -2.19 0.81
N LEU A 264 16.70 -2.56 1.59
CA LEU A 264 15.56 -1.69 1.91
C LEU A 264 15.50 -1.36 3.41
N ASP A 265 15.41 -0.07 3.75
CA ASP A 265 15.22 0.42 5.11
C ASP A 265 13.78 0.93 5.32
N PHE A 266 13.03 0.23 6.16
CA PHE A 266 11.62 0.54 6.48
C PHE A 266 11.45 1.76 7.38
N ALA A 267 12.54 2.36 7.87
CA ALA A 267 12.49 3.65 8.56
C ALA A 267 12.22 4.82 7.60
N ARG A 268 12.37 4.61 6.29
CA ARG A 268 12.09 5.61 5.25
C ARG A 268 11.17 5.00 4.21
N PHE A 269 10.44 5.86 3.50
CA PHE A 269 9.65 5.44 2.36
C PHE A 269 10.43 5.81 1.09
N GLU A 270 11.32 4.91 0.67
CA GLU A 270 12.18 5.05 -0.52
C GLU A 270 11.99 3.80 -1.39
N THR A 271 11.99 3.98 -2.72
CA THR A 271 12.04 2.87 -3.67
C THR A 271 13.47 2.34 -3.82
N VAL A 272 13.57 1.05 -4.09
CA VAL A 272 14.81 0.38 -4.51
C VAL A 272 14.56 -0.27 -5.85
N ASP A 273 15.48 -0.04 -6.79
CA ASP A 273 15.44 -0.65 -8.11
C ASP A 273 15.82 -2.13 -8.01
N CYS A 274 14.96 -2.97 -8.57
CA CYS A 274 15.16 -4.40 -8.71
C CYS A 274 14.82 -4.83 -10.15
N GLU A 275 15.37 -5.96 -10.57
CA GLU A 275 15.06 -6.59 -11.85
C GLU A 275 14.44 -7.96 -11.59
N ALA A 276 13.27 -8.23 -12.18
CA ALA A 276 12.69 -9.57 -12.25
C ALA A 276 13.01 -10.25 -13.58
N ALA A 277 13.26 -11.55 -13.52
CA ALA A 277 13.41 -12.40 -14.69
C ALA A 277 12.34 -13.50 -14.74
N THR A 278 11.76 -13.72 -15.92
CA THR A 278 10.86 -14.86 -16.18
C THR A 278 11.63 -16.09 -16.60
N ALA A 279 11.06 -17.28 -16.44
CA ALA A 279 11.67 -18.53 -16.93
C ALA A 279 11.86 -18.55 -18.46
N GLY A 280 11.13 -17.69 -19.19
CA GLY A 280 11.29 -17.44 -20.62
C GLY A 280 12.49 -16.55 -20.98
N GLY A 281 13.13 -15.94 -19.97
CA GLY A 281 14.27 -15.04 -20.12
C GLY A 281 13.90 -13.56 -20.34
N GLU A 282 12.64 -13.18 -20.14
CA GLU A 282 12.23 -11.77 -20.18
C GLU A 282 12.63 -11.07 -18.88
N ARG A 283 13.01 -9.80 -18.99
CA ARG A 283 13.44 -8.95 -17.87
C ARG A 283 12.47 -7.80 -17.67
N TRP A 284 12.23 -7.47 -16.42
CA TRP A 284 11.26 -6.48 -15.97
C TRP A 284 11.90 -5.60 -14.91
N ASP A 285 11.83 -4.29 -15.12
CA ASP A 285 12.23 -3.32 -14.11
C ASP A 285 11.16 -3.23 -13.02
N LEU A 286 11.61 -3.15 -11.78
CA LEU A 286 10.77 -3.07 -10.59
C LEU A 286 11.26 -1.94 -9.69
N SER A 287 10.33 -1.15 -9.17
CA SER A 287 10.58 -0.23 -8.06
C SER A 287 9.90 -0.77 -6.80
N VAL A 288 10.70 -1.13 -5.80
CA VAL A 288 10.24 -1.81 -4.58
C VAL A 288 10.29 -0.85 -3.39
N ALA A 289 9.14 -0.62 -2.76
CA ALA A 289 8.99 0.25 -1.60
C ALA A 289 8.46 -0.50 -0.37
N PRO A 290 8.69 0.01 0.85
CA PRO A 290 8.11 -0.58 2.04
C PRO A 290 6.58 -0.36 2.04
N GLY A 291 5.83 -1.40 2.36
CA GLY A 291 4.38 -1.35 2.50
C GLY A 291 3.97 -1.54 3.95
N THR A 292 3.98 -0.48 4.77
CA THR A 292 3.23 -0.54 6.03
C THR A 292 1.75 -0.48 5.67
N TYR A 293 1.12 -1.62 5.45
CA TYR A 293 -0.28 -1.62 5.05
C TYR A 293 -1.17 -1.21 6.21
N ALA A 294 -2.25 -0.51 5.88
CA ALA A 294 -3.22 0.01 6.83
C ALA A 294 -3.86 -1.05 7.77
N ASP A 295 -3.80 -2.35 7.43
CA ASP A 295 -4.16 -3.48 8.32
C ASP A 295 -3.17 -3.73 9.46
N ASN A 296 -2.02 -3.03 9.47
CA ASN A 296 -0.84 -3.21 10.30
C ASN A 296 0.17 -4.27 9.83
N ASP A 297 -0.07 -4.96 8.72
CA ASP A 297 0.95 -5.86 8.20
C ASP A 297 2.03 -5.07 7.45
N GLN A 298 3.28 -5.23 7.89
CA GLN A 298 4.43 -4.75 7.15
C GLN A 298 4.62 -5.63 5.93
N GLY A 299 5.02 -5.04 4.82
CA GLY A 299 5.35 -5.81 3.63
C GLY A 299 5.98 -4.98 2.53
N LEU A 300 5.74 -5.36 1.27
CA LEU A 300 6.32 -4.70 0.11
C LEU A 300 5.22 -4.21 -0.83
N LEU A 301 5.40 -3.01 -1.36
CA LEU A 301 4.68 -2.49 -2.52
C LEU A 301 5.66 -2.51 -3.70
N VAL A 302 5.23 -3.04 -4.83
CA VAL A 302 6.06 -3.24 -6.01
C VAL A 302 5.40 -2.56 -7.20
N GLY A 303 6.09 -1.58 -7.78
CA GLY A 303 5.83 -1.10 -9.13
C GLY A 303 6.46 -2.05 -10.14
N ILE A 304 5.68 -2.53 -11.10
CA ILE A 304 6.14 -3.35 -12.21
C ILE A 304 6.08 -2.48 -13.47
N GLU A 305 7.22 -2.31 -14.13
CA GLU A 305 7.33 -1.52 -15.35
C GLU A 305 7.28 -2.40 -16.61
N ALA A 306 7.33 -1.80 -17.80
CA ALA A 306 7.32 -2.56 -19.05
C ALA A 306 8.59 -3.43 -19.20
N PRO A 307 8.51 -4.61 -19.82
CA PRO A 307 9.68 -5.45 -20.04
C PRO A 307 10.63 -4.79 -21.04
N HIS A 308 11.93 -4.94 -20.81
CA HIS A 308 12.95 -4.47 -21.73
C HIS A 308 13.73 -5.65 -22.35
N GLU A 309 14.10 -5.49 -23.63
CA GLU A 309 14.98 -6.42 -24.34
C GLU A 309 16.43 -5.88 -24.29
N GLU A 310 17.39 -6.71 -23.86
CA GLU A 310 18.83 -6.38 -23.91
C GLU A 310 19.40 -6.31 -25.35
#